data_AF-A0A8C6EB31-F1
#
_entry.id   AF-A0A8C6EB31-F1
#
_cell.length_a   1.000
_cell.length_b   1.000
_cell.length_c   1.000
_cell.angle_alpha   90.00
_cell.angle_beta   90.00
_cell.angle_gamma   90.00
#
_symmetry.space_group_name_H-M   'P 1'
#
loop_
_entity.id
_entity.type
_entity.pdbx_description
1 polymer ?
#
loop_
_entity_poly.entity_id
_entity_poly.type
_entity_poly.pdbx_seq_one_letter_code
_entity_poly.pdbx_strand_id
1 'polypeptide(L)'
;TMLRPNGSVFMPSVLTLIGIPGLQSVQCWIGIPFCFMYLMAMIGNTLILVIIKYESSLHSPMYIFLAMLGATDIALSTCILPKMLGIFWLRLTEISFDVCLLQMWLIHSFQATESGVLLAMALDRYVAICNPLRHASIFSQKLLTYIGIGVIVRAVVLVAPCIVLIKYRLKFYRTTVISHSYCEHMAIVKLATEDIRINKILGLFVAFTILGFDISFITLSYVQIFVTVFQLPHKEARLKAFNTCIAHICVFLQFYLLGFFSFFTHRFGSHIPPYVHILLSNLYLLVPPFLNPIVYGVKTKQIRDHVLKMMFSKR
;
A
#
# COMPACT_ATOMS: atom_id res chain seq x y z
N THR A 1 -29.97 -14.49 12.30
CA THR A 1 -28.90 -14.24 13.28
C THR A 1 -29.30 -14.83 14.61
N MET A 2 -28.53 -15.76 15.20
CA MET A 2 -28.82 -16.26 16.55
C MET A 2 -28.23 -15.29 17.58
N LEU A 3 -29.10 -14.66 18.37
CA LEU A 3 -28.74 -13.80 19.51
C LEU A 3 -28.66 -14.65 20.78
N ARG A 4 -27.56 -14.55 21.54
CA ARG A 4 -27.49 -15.10 22.90
C ARG A 4 -28.17 -14.17 23.91
N PRO A 5 -28.46 -14.64 25.14
CA PRO A 5 -29.03 -13.82 26.22
C PRO A 5 -28.18 -12.58 26.59
N ASN A 6 -26.88 -12.60 26.26
CA ASN A 6 -25.95 -11.50 26.51
C ASN A 6 -25.85 -10.47 25.35
N GLY A 7 -26.67 -10.58 24.30
CA GLY A 7 -26.68 -9.64 23.17
C GLY A 7 -25.55 -9.82 22.13
N SER A 8 -24.66 -10.81 22.29
CA SER A 8 -23.61 -11.11 21.31
C SER A 8 -24.17 -11.78 20.05
N VAL A 9 -23.63 -11.43 18.89
CA VAL A 9 -23.98 -11.95 17.57
C VAL A 9 -23.11 -13.15 17.22
N PHE A 10 -23.75 -14.32 16.99
CA PHE A 10 -23.06 -15.50 16.48
C PHE A 10 -22.91 -15.40 14.95
N MET A 11 -21.67 -15.54 14.47
CA MET A 11 -21.24 -15.60 13.07
C MET A 11 -22.09 -14.70 12.16
N PRO A 12 -21.88 -13.37 12.21
CA PRO A 12 -22.68 -12.44 11.43
C PRO A 12 -22.53 -12.74 9.94
N SER A 13 -23.65 -12.85 9.22
CA SER A 13 -23.64 -12.98 7.76
C SER A 13 -23.33 -11.65 7.07
N VAL A 14 -23.74 -10.55 7.71
CA VAL A 14 -23.61 -9.18 7.20
C VAL A 14 -22.99 -8.28 8.27
N LEU A 15 -22.11 -7.39 7.84
CA LEU A 15 -21.49 -6.33 8.61
C LEU A 15 -21.90 -4.98 8.03
N THR A 16 -21.95 -3.95 8.86
CA THR A 16 -22.32 -2.58 8.48
C THR A 16 -21.11 -1.67 8.64
N LEU A 17 -20.56 -1.19 7.52
CA LEU A 17 -19.48 -0.19 7.49
C LEU A 17 -20.08 1.21 7.49
N ILE A 18 -19.84 1.98 8.54
CA ILE A 18 -20.38 3.36 8.66
C ILE A 18 -19.47 4.40 7.99
N GLY A 19 -18.25 4.03 7.61
CA GLY A 19 -17.27 4.93 7.02
C GLY A 19 -16.54 5.80 8.05
N ILE A 20 -16.71 7.13 7.99
CA ILE A 20 -15.97 8.07 8.85
C ILE A 20 -16.84 8.48 10.05
N PRO A 21 -16.57 7.96 11.26
CA PRO A 21 -17.40 8.21 12.43
C PRO A 21 -17.34 9.69 12.85
N GLY A 22 -18.51 10.32 13.01
CA GLY A 22 -18.62 11.74 13.39
C GLY A 22 -18.63 12.71 12.21
N LEU A 23 -18.39 12.23 10.99
CA LEU A 23 -18.42 13.02 9.75
C LEU A 23 -19.43 12.49 8.74
N GLN A 24 -20.44 11.73 9.19
CA GLN A 24 -21.43 11.11 8.30
C GLN A 24 -22.25 12.14 7.49
N SER A 25 -22.53 13.30 8.06
CA SER A 25 -23.27 14.39 7.37
C SER A 25 -22.48 15.02 6.22
N VAL A 26 -21.15 14.99 6.27
CA VAL A 26 -20.26 15.62 5.28
C VAL A 26 -19.49 14.60 4.43
N GLN A 27 -19.69 13.31 4.67
CA GLN A 27 -18.98 12.22 4.01
C GLN A 27 -19.11 12.23 2.48
N CYS A 28 -20.26 12.71 1.98
CA CYS A 28 -20.49 12.91 0.55
C CYS A 28 -19.45 13.86 -0.06
N TRP A 29 -19.18 14.98 0.60
CA TRP A 29 -18.16 15.96 0.18
C TRP A 29 -16.75 15.39 0.31
N ILE A 30 -16.48 14.60 1.35
CA ILE A 30 -15.19 13.90 1.53
C ILE A 30 -14.97 12.87 0.41
N GLY A 31 -16.03 12.31 -0.17
CA GLY A 31 -15.93 11.37 -1.29
C GLY A 31 -15.35 11.98 -2.57
N ILE A 32 -15.54 13.28 -2.80
CA ILE A 32 -15.06 13.98 -4.00
C ILE A 32 -13.52 13.92 -4.13
N PRO A 33 -12.72 14.36 -3.13
CA PRO A 33 -11.27 14.28 -3.23
C PRO A 33 -10.77 12.83 -3.31
N PHE A 34 -11.39 11.87 -2.60
CA PHE A 34 -11.01 10.46 -2.71
C PHE A 34 -11.30 9.87 -4.09
N CYS A 35 -12.42 10.24 -4.72
CA CYS A 35 -12.71 9.85 -6.10
C CYS A 35 -11.70 10.46 -7.08
N PHE A 36 -11.34 11.73 -6.90
CA PHE A 36 -10.31 12.35 -7.72
C PHE A 36 -8.96 11.62 -7.58
N MET A 37 -8.53 11.32 -6.36
CA MET A 37 -7.31 10.53 -6.12
C MET A 37 -7.38 9.15 -6.78
N TYR A 38 -8.53 8.47 -6.70
CA TYR A 38 -8.76 7.19 -7.37
C TYR A 38 -8.56 7.28 -8.88
N LEU A 39 -9.23 8.22 -9.54
CA LEU A 39 -9.13 8.41 -10.99
C LEU A 39 -7.69 8.71 -11.41
N MET A 40 -7.00 9.58 -10.67
CA MET A 40 -5.61 9.91 -10.94
C MET A 40 -4.66 8.73 -10.71
N ALA A 41 -4.87 7.94 -9.66
CA ALA A 41 -4.11 6.70 -9.42
C ALA A 41 -4.33 5.69 -10.55
N MET A 42 -5.57 5.50 -11.00
CA MET A 42 -5.91 4.61 -12.11
C MET A 42 -5.26 5.06 -13.41
N ILE A 43 -5.42 6.34 -13.77
CA ILE A 43 -4.88 6.90 -15.01
C ILE A 43 -3.34 6.86 -14.97
N GLY A 44 -2.74 7.36 -13.90
CA GLY A 44 -1.28 7.49 -13.78
C GLY A 44 -0.57 6.15 -13.79
N ASN A 45 -1.03 5.18 -13.00
CA ASN A 45 -0.39 3.86 -12.96
C ASN A 45 -0.67 3.05 -14.23
N THR A 46 -1.85 3.18 -14.85
CA THR A 46 -2.12 2.53 -16.14
C THR A 46 -1.22 3.09 -17.24
N LEU A 47 -1.01 4.41 -17.25
CA LEU A 47 -0.11 5.07 -18.19
C LEU A 47 1.32 4.56 -18.05
N ILE A 48 1.81 4.41 -16.81
CA ILE A 48 3.13 3.83 -16.52
C ILE A 48 3.23 2.41 -17.07
N LEU A 49 2.24 1.55 -16.80
CA LEU A 49 2.19 0.18 -17.30
C LEU A 49 2.22 0.13 -18.82
N VAL A 50 1.43 0.97 -19.48
CA VAL A 50 1.37 1.07 -20.95
C VAL A 50 2.73 1.49 -21.52
N ILE A 51 3.35 2.55 -20.98
CA ILE A 51 4.66 3.04 -21.46
C ILE A 51 5.72 1.95 -21.31
N ILE A 52 5.79 1.28 -20.15
CA ILE A 52 6.77 0.21 -19.92
C ILE A 52 6.53 -0.97 -20.87
N LYS A 53 5.28 -1.31 -21.16
CA LYS A 53 4.93 -2.41 -22.07
C LYS A 53 5.34 -2.14 -23.52
N TYR A 54 5.18 -0.90 -24.00
CA TYR A 54 5.45 -0.55 -25.40
C TYR A 54 6.91 -0.17 -25.67
N GLU A 55 7.60 0.39 -24.68
CA GLU A 55 8.96 0.89 -24.83
C GLU A 55 9.97 -0.16 -24.34
N SER A 56 10.50 -0.97 -25.26
CA SER A 56 11.45 -2.05 -24.92
C SER A 56 12.72 -1.54 -24.24
N SER A 57 13.12 -0.29 -24.48
CA SER A 57 14.26 0.35 -23.80
C SER A 57 14.02 0.56 -22.29
N LEU A 58 12.76 0.49 -21.84
CA LEU A 58 12.37 0.55 -20.43
C LEU A 58 12.28 -0.83 -19.77
N HIS A 59 12.60 -1.94 -20.44
CA HIS A 59 12.64 -3.26 -19.79
C HIS A 59 13.89 -3.48 -18.90
N SER A 60 14.32 -2.43 -18.19
CA SER A 60 15.38 -2.53 -17.18
C SER A 60 14.77 -2.84 -15.80
N PRO A 61 15.58 -3.37 -14.86
CA PRO A 61 15.05 -3.87 -13.59
C PRO A 61 14.18 -2.90 -12.79
N MET A 62 14.62 -1.65 -12.70
CA MET A 62 13.91 -0.59 -12.00
C MET A 62 12.49 -0.37 -12.54
N TYR A 63 12.31 -0.41 -13.85
CA TYR A 63 11.01 -0.19 -14.48
C TYR A 63 10.09 -1.41 -14.37
N ILE A 64 10.65 -2.63 -14.34
CA ILE A 64 9.85 -3.82 -14.03
C ILE A 64 9.29 -3.73 -12.62
N PHE A 65 10.08 -3.30 -11.64
CA PHE A 65 9.58 -3.03 -10.29
C PHE A 65 8.56 -1.90 -10.27
N LEU A 66 8.75 -0.84 -11.07
CA LEU A 66 7.76 0.23 -11.21
C LEU A 66 6.44 -0.26 -11.81
N ALA A 67 6.47 -1.19 -12.77
CA ALA A 67 5.27 -1.82 -13.31
C ALA A 67 4.56 -2.68 -12.24
N MET A 68 5.32 -3.46 -11.46
CA MET A 68 4.76 -4.22 -10.33
C MET A 68 4.11 -3.29 -9.30
N LEU A 69 4.77 -2.17 -8.98
CA LEU A 69 4.24 -1.15 -8.07
C LEU A 69 2.94 -0.57 -8.63
N GLY A 70 2.93 -0.12 -9.89
CA GLY A 70 1.74 0.45 -10.52
C GLY A 70 0.55 -0.53 -10.61
N ALA A 71 0.81 -1.81 -10.89
CA ALA A 71 -0.23 -2.84 -10.86
C ALA A 71 -0.80 -3.07 -9.45
N THR A 72 0.07 -3.04 -8.44
CA THR A 72 -0.31 -3.16 -7.02
C THR A 72 -1.12 -1.96 -6.57
N ASP A 73 -0.71 -0.74 -6.95
CA ASP A 73 -1.37 0.53 -6.64
C ASP A 73 -2.80 0.58 -7.22
N ILE A 74 -2.98 0.12 -8.47
CA ILE A 74 -4.30 -0.03 -9.10
C ILE A 74 -5.15 -1.02 -8.30
N ALA A 75 -4.62 -2.22 -8.05
CA ALA A 75 -5.39 -3.27 -7.39
C ALA A 75 -5.80 -2.88 -5.96
N LEU A 76 -4.88 -2.28 -5.19
CA LEU A 76 -5.14 -1.75 -3.84
C LEU A 76 -6.24 -0.68 -3.87
N SER A 77 -6.11 0.30 -4.77
CA SER A 77 -7.09 1.39 -4.91
C SER A 77 -8.47 0.85 -5.27
N THR A 78 -8.55 -0.09 -6.21
CA THR A 78 -9.82 -0.74 -6.63
C THR A 78 -10.45 -1.60 -5.52
N CYS A 79 -9.66 -2.16 -4.59
CA CYS A 79 -10.24 -2.91 -3.46
C CYS A 79 -10.93 -2.00 -2.44
N ILE A 80 -10.47 -0.75 -2.28
CA ILE A 80 -10.90 0.15 -1.21
C ILE A 80 -11.94 1.15 -1.71
N LEU A 81 -11.65 1.85 -2.81
CA LEU A 81 -12.39 3.04 -3.23
C LEU A 81 -13.83 2.77 -3.65
N PRO A 82 -14.14 1.75 -4.46
CA PRO A 82 -15.51 1.47 -4.85
C PRO A 82 -16.42 1.25 -3.64
N LYS A 83 -15.95 0.51 -2.63
CA LYS A 83 -16.71 0.29 -1.40
C LYS A 83 -16.84 1.58 -0.58
N MET A 84 -15.75 2.32 -0.42
CA MET A 84 -15.75 3.60 0.29
C MET A 84 -16.73 4.61 -0.34
N LEU A 85 -16.67 4.81 -1.65
CA LEU A 85 -17.55 5.72 -2.39
C LEU A 85 -19.00 5.24 -2.37
N GLY A 86 -19.23 3.92 -2.43
CA GLY A 86 -20.56 3.34 -2.24
C GLY A 86 -21.18 3.69 -0.88
N ILE A 87 -20.37 3.71 0.19
CA ILE A 87 -20.82 4.17 1.51
C ILE A 87 -21.14 5.67 1.47
N PHE A 88 -20.26 6.48 0.88
CA PHE A 88 -20.31 7.94 1.00
C PHE A 88 -21.40 8.58 0.14
N TRP A 89 -21.68 8.04 -1.05
CA TRP A 89 -22.62 8.60 -2.01
C TRP A 89 -23.92 7.81 -2.13
N LEU A 90 -23.85 6.48 -2.03
CA LEU A 90 -24.99 5.59 -2.26
C LEU A 90 -25.55 4.97 -0.97
N ARG A 91 -24.95 5.29 0.19
CA ARG A 91 -25.30 4.71 1.51
C ARG A 91 -25.27 3.17 1.53
N LEU A 92 -24.45 2.56 0.68
CA LEU A 92 -24.24 1.11 0.62
C LEU A 92 -23.30 0.64 1.74
N THR A 93 -23.83 0.66 2.97
CA THR A 93 -23.07 0.36 4.20
C THR A 93 -22.89 -1.13 4.46
N GLU A 94 -23.78 -1.98 3.96
CA GLU A 94 -23.75 -3.42 4.21
C GLU A 94 -22.70 -4.15 3.37
N ILE A 95 -22.03 -5.14 3.96
CA ILE A 95 -21.08 -6.04 3.30
C ILE A 95 -21.22 -7.43 3.91
N SER A 96 -21.17 -8.49 3.09
CA SER A 96 -21.15 -9.84 3.64
C SER A 96 -19.83 -10.12 4.35
N PHE A 97 -19.87 -10.94 5.39
CA PHE A 97 -18.69 -11.25 6.20
C PHE A 97 -17.54 -11.82 5.37
N ASP A 98 -17.82 -12.76 4.46
CA ASP A 98 -16.80 -13.36 3.60
C ASP A 98 -16.19 -12.36 2.61
N VAL A 99 -17.00 -11.44 2.04
CA VAL A 99 -16.49 -10.38 1.15
C VAL A 99 -15.65 -9.39 1.95
N CYS A 100 -16.00 -9.10 3.20
CA CYS A 100 -15.21 -8.27 4.08
C CYS A 100 -13.84 -8.89 4.40
N LEU A 101 -13.80 -10.19 4.68
CA LEU A 101 -12.54 -10.92 4.87
C LEU A 101 -11.70 -10.96 3.60
N LEU A 102 -12.32 -11.15 2.44
CA LEU A 102 -11.62 -11.10 1.15
C LEU A 102 -11.05 -9.71 0.87
N GLN A 103 -11.84 -8.64 1.08
CA GLN A 103 -11.38 -7.26 0.92
C GLN A 103 -10.17 -6.99 1.83
N MET A 104 -10.26 -7.38 3.10
CA MET A 104 -9.17 -7.24 4.07
C MET A 104 -7.91 -8.00 3.65
N TRP A 105 -8.05 -9.24 3.18
CA TRP A 105 -6.93 -10.05 2.70
C TRP A 105 -6.23 -9.39 1.50
N LEU A 106 -7.01 -8.92 0.53
CA LEU A 106 -6.47 -8.24 -0.66
C LEU A 106 -5.73 -6.95 -0.28
N ILE A 107 -6.33 -6.10 0.55
CA ILE A 107 -5.72 -4.84 0.99
C ILE A 107 -4.36 -5.11 1.63
N HIS A 108 -4.30 -5.96 2.65
CA HIS A 108 -3.05 -6.23 3.36
C HIS A 108 -2.02 -6.97 2.51
N SER A 109 -2.46 -7.86 1.61
CA SER A 109 -1.55 -8.55 0.68
C SER A 109 -0.94 -7.57 -0.33
N PHE A 110 -1.73 -6.63 -0.87
CA PHE A 110 -1.21 -5.60 -1.77
C PHE A 110 -0.29 -4.62 -1.06
N GLN A 111 -0.61 -4.19 0.17
CA GLN A 111 0.32 -3.37 0.97
C GLN A 111 1.64 -4.09 1.27
N ALA A 112 1.60 -5.38 1.59
CA ALA A 112 2.80 -6.18 1.81
C ALA A 112 3.61 -6.35 0.52
N THR A 113 2.92 -6.50 -0.62
CA THR A 113 3.56 -6.56 -1.95
C THR A 113 4.21 -5.22 -2.30
N GLU A 114 3.52 -4.10 -2.07
CA GLU A 114 4.02 -2.74 -2.26
C GLU A 114 5.32 -2.53 -1.47
N SER A 115 5.31 -2.83 -0.16
CA SER A 115 6.48 -2.77 0.70
C SER A 115 7.65 -3.64 0.19
N GLY A 116 7.35 -4.87 -0.24
CA GLY A 116 8.35 -5.78 -0.80
C GLY A 116 8.95 -5.28 -2.12
N VAL A 117 8.13 -4.68 -2.99
CA VAL A 117 8.59 -4.05 -4.23
C VAL A 117 9.47 -2.83 -3.93
N LEU A 118 9.08 -1.98 -2.97
CA LEU A 118 9.89 -0.84 -2.54
C LEU A 118 11.26 -1.27 -2.00
N LEU A 119 11.31 -2.34 -1.21
CA LEU A 119 12.56 -2.94 -0.77
C LEU A 119 13.41 -3.44 -1.95
N ALA A 120 12.80 -4.12 -2.91
CA ALA A 120 13.50 -4.58 -4.11
C ALA A 120 14.06 -3.42 -4.95
N MET A 121 13.32 -2.31 -5.07
CA MET A 121 13.80 -1.09 -5.73
C MET A 121 14.99 -0.48 -4.99
N ALA A 122 14.97 -0.46 -3.66
CA ALA A 122 16.10 0.03 -2.86
C ALA A 122 17.36 -0.82 -3.06
N LEU A 123 17.20 -2.15 -3.11
CA LEU A 123 18.31 -3.08 -3.39
C LEU A 123 18.85 -2.93 -4.81
N ASP A 124 17.98 -2.75 -5.80
CA ASP A 124 18.40 -2.45 -7.19
C ASP A 124 19.23 -1.17 -7.25
N ARG A 125 18.75 -0.08 -6.63
CA ARG A 125 19.50 1.19 -6.59
C ARG A 125 20.82 1.05 -5.84
N TYR A 126 20.85 0.30 -4.75
CA TYR A 126 22.07 0.04 -4.00
C TYR A 126 23.12 -0.66 -4.86
N VAL A 127 22.76 -1.75 -5.53
CA VAL A 127 23.71 -2.48 -6.39
C VAL A 127 24.11 -1.66 -7.61
N ALA A 128 23.18 -0.91 -8.21
CA ALA A 128 23.46 -0.07 -9.37
C ALA A 128 24.49 1.04 -9.07
N ILE A 129 24.47 1.61 -7.87
CA ILE A 129 25.36 2.71 -7.47
C ILE A 129 26.65 2.19 -6.82
N CYS A 130 26.53 1.24 -5.89
CA CYS A 130 27.66 0.77 -5.09
C CYS A 130 28.51 -0.29 -5.82
N ASN A 131 27.92 -1.04 -6.75
CA ASN A 131 28.59 -2.11 -7.50
C ASN A 131 28.19 -2.13 -8.98
N PRO A 132 28.41 -1.04 -9.74
CA PRO A 132 27.88 -0.88 -11.10
C PRO A 132 28.34 -1.98 -12.07
N LEU A 133 29.59 -2.45 -11.94
CA LEU A 133 30.15 -3.51 -12.80
C LEU A 133 29.43 -4.86 -12.65
N ARG A 134 28.87 -5.14 -11.47
CA ARG A 134 28.16 -6.40 -11.18
C ARG A 134 26.65 -6.28 -11.35
N HIS A 135 26.10 -5.08 -11.50
CA HIS A 135 24.65 -4.85 -11.57
C HIS A 135 23.98 -5.70 -12.66
N ALA A 136 24.51 -5.68 -13.89
CA ALA A 136 23.96 -6.46 -15.00
C ALA A 136 24.02 -7.98 -14.79
N SER A 137 25.01 -8.47 -14.04
CA SER A 137 25.13 -9.90 -13.70
C SER A 137 24.20 -10.33 -12.56
N ILE A 138 23.98 -9.45 -11.58
CA ILE A 138 23.16 -9.72 -10.40
C ILE A 138 21.68 -9.60 -10.78
N PHE A 139 21.25 -8.46 -11.32
CA PHE A 139 19.86 -8.19 -11.68
C PHE A 139 19.52 -8.73 -13.08
N SER A 140 19.64 -10.05 -13.23
CA SER A 140 19.17 -10.76 -14.42
C SER A 140 17.64 -10.87 -14.44
N GLN A 141 17.05 -11.03 -15.64
CA GLN A 141 15.60 -11.19 -15.80
C GLN A 141 15.03 -12.33 -14.95
N LYS A 142 15.80 -13.43 -14.79
CA LYS A 142 15.41 -14.57 -13.94
C LYS A 142 15.30 -14.15 -12.48
N LEU A 143 16.29 -13.42 -11.95
CA LEU A 143 16.25 -12.94 -10.58
C LEU A 143 15.06 -12.00 -10.36
N LEU A 144 14.74 -11.14 -11.32
CA LEU A 144 13.58 -10.26 -11.24
C LEU A 144 12.27 -11.04 -11.13
N THR A 145 12.08 -12.09 -11.94
CA THR A 145 10.92 -12.96 -11.84
C THR A 145 10.84 -13.63 -10.47
N TYR A 146 11.97 -14.11 -9.93
CA TYR A 146 12.01 -14.70 -8.60
C TYR A 146 11.70 -13.70 -7.49
N ILE A 147 12.22 -12.47 -7.57
CA ILE A 147 11.87 -11.40 -6.63
C ILE A 147 10.37 -11.11 -6.73
N GLY A 148 9.83 -11.01 -7.95
CA GLY A 148 8.42 -10.73 -8.17
C GLY A 148 7.48 -11.80 -7.58
N ILE A 149 7.80 -13.07 -7.80
CA ILE A 149 7.08 -14.19 -7.18
C ILE A 149 7.28 -14.16 -5.66
N GLY A 150 8.51 -13.94 -5.20
CA GLY A 150 8.88 -13.91 -3.79
C GLY A 150 8.12 -12.86 -2.98
N VAL A 151 7.95 -11.64 -3.50
CA VAL A 151 7.20 -10.59 -2.81
C VAL A 151 5.70 -10.92 -2.71
N ILE A 152 5.11 -11.51 -3.75
CA ILE A 152 3.71 -11.94 -3.74
C ILE A 152 3.51 -13.11 -2.77
N VAL A 153 4.37 -14.13 -2.83
CA VAL A 153 4.32 -15.29 -1.92
C VAL A 153 4.50 -14.85 -0.48
N ARG A 154 5.47 -13.97 -0.20
CA ARG A 154 5.68 -13.37 1.12
C ARG A 154 4.41 -12.68 1.63
N ALA A 155 3.76 -11.87 0.81
CA ALA A 155 2.53 -11.19 1.17
C ALA A 155 1.41 -12.17 1.55
N VAL A 156 1.19 -13.19 0.71
CA VAL A 156 0.16 -14.22 0.96
C VAL A 156 0.44 -14.98 2.24
N VAL A 157 1.68 -15.44 2.44
CA VAL A 157 2.08 -16.23 3.62
C VAL A 157 1.94 -15.44 4.91
N LEU A 158 2.27 -14.14 4.91
CA LEU A 158 2.16 -13.29 6.09
C LEU A 158 0.70 -12.98 6.44
N VAL A 159 -0.16 -12.73 5.45
CA VAL A 159 -1.52 -12.22 5.68
C VAL A 159 -2.56 -13.35 5.84
N ALA A 160 -2.44 -14.44 5.08
CA ALA A 160 -3.44 -15.52 5.09
C ALA A 160 -3.74 -16.10 6.49
N PRO A 161 -2.75 -16.34 7.38
CA PRO A 161 -3.04 -16.90 8.70
C PRO A 161 -3.92 -15.98 9.57
N CYS A 162 -3.79 -14.65 9.44
CA CYS A 162 -4.66 -13.70 10.14
C CYS A 162 -6.13 -13.89 9.78
N ILE A 163 -6.42 -14.07 8.48
CA ILE A 163 -7.79 -14.24 7.98
C ILE A 163 -8.38 -15.57 8.42
N VAL A 164 -7.58 -16.65 8.33
CA VAL A 164 -7.97 -17.99 8.79
C VAL A 164 -8.31 -17.97 10.28
N LEU A 165 -7.50 -17.30 11.09
CA LEU A 165 -7.78 -17.16 12.52
C LEU A 165 -9.09 -16.42 12.77
N ILE A 166 -9.35 -15.30 12.08
CA ILE A 166 -10.61 -14.57 12.23
C ILE A 166 -11.79 -15.46 11.85
N LYS A 167 -11.74 -16.11 10.68
CA LYS A 167 -12.86 -16.91 10.15
C LYS A 167 -13.20 -18.12 11.01
N TYR A 168 -12.18 -18.84 11.49
CA TYR A 168 -12.40 -20.14 12.15
C TYR A 168 -12.34 -20.09 13.68
N ARG A 169 -11.69 -19.08 14.27
CA ARG A 169 -11.58 -18.96 15.74
C ARG A 169 -12.54 -17.95 16.34
N LEU A 170 -12.95 -16.92 15.60
CA LEU A 170 -13.82 -15.86 16.11
C LEU A 170 -15.25 -16.07 15.59
N LYS A 171 -16.09 -16.69 16.43
CA LYS A 171 -17.49 -16.99 16.14
C LYS A 171 -18.45 -16.00 16.78
N PHE A 172 -18.05 -15.29 17.84
CA PHE A 172 -18.94 -14.36 18.55
C PHE A 172 -18.43 -12.91 18.50
N TYR A 173 -19.34 -12.00 18.12
CA TYR A 173 -19.06 -10.57 17.94
C TYR A 173 -20.02 -9.72 18.79
N ARG A 174 -19.51 -8.61 19.35
CA ARG A 174 -20.30 -7.67 20.16
C ARG A 174 -21.35 -6.93 19.32
N THR A 175 -20.96 -6.48 18.14
CA THR A 175 -21.80 -5.76 17.20
C THR A 175 -21.43 -6.16 15.77
N THR A 176 -22.30 -5.84 14.81
CA THR A 176 -22.03 -5.98 13.37
C THR A 176 -21.58 -4.66 12.73
N VAL A 177 -21.46 -3.59 13.53
CA VAL A 177 -21.17 -2.23 13.05
C VAL A 177 -19.67 -1.96 13.15
N ILE A 178 -19.05 -1.66 12.02
CA ILE A 178 -17.62 -1.35 11.88
C ILE A 178 -17.47 0.15 11.56
N SER A 179 -16.76 0.86 12.43
CA SER A 179 -16.43 2.28 12.30
C SER A 179 -15.29 2.56 11.32
N HIS A 180 -15.34 1.94 10.13
CA HIS A 180 -14.36 2.13 9.05
C HIS A 180 -15.06 2.22 7.68
N SER A 181 -14.33 2.74 6.70
CA SER A 181 -14.75 2.83 5.28
C SER A 181 -14.39 1.60 4.45
N TYR A 182 -13.66 0.64 5.04
CA TYR A 182 -13.26 -0.63 4.45
C TYR A 182 -13.03 -1.64 5.58
N CYS A 183 -12.84 -2.91 5.23
CA CYS A 183 -12.57 -3.98 6.19
C CYS A 183 -11.12 -3.96 6.70
N GLU A 184 -10.92 -3.33 7.85
CA GLU A 184 -9.63 -3.28 8.55
C GLU A 184 -9.51 -4.42 9.59
N HIS A 185 -8.32 -5.01 9.68
CA HIS A 185 -8.05 -6.17 10.54
C HIS A 185 -8.36 -5.93 12.02
N MET A 186 -7.81 -4.88 12.61
CA MET A 186 -8.04 -4.60 14.03
C MET A 186 -9.47 -4.15 14.33
N ALA A 187 -10.17 -3.53 13.38
CA ALA A 187 -11.56 -3.16 13.49
C ALA A 187 -12.46 -4.39 13.66
N ILE A 188 -12.22 -5.46 12.89
CA ILE A 188 -12.95 -6.73 13.02
C ILE A 188 -12.52 -7.47 14.29
N VAL A 189 -11.22 -7.59 14.55
CA VAL A 189 -10.69 -8.32 15.71
C VAL A 189 -11.17 -7.70 17.03
N LYS A 190 -11.28 -6.37 17.14
CA LYS A 190 -11.78 -5.69 18.35
C LYS A 190 -13.27 -5.92 18.62
N LEU A 191 -14.05 -6.34 17.62
CA LEU A 191 -15.47 -6.65 17.78
C LEU A 191 -15.70 -8.03 18.39
N ALA A 192 -14.75 -8.96 18.28
CA ALA A 192 -14.91 -10.30 18.83
C ALA A 192 -14.95 -10.28 20.36
N THR A 193 -15.79 -11.15 20.94
CA THR A 193 -15.87 -11.35 22.41
C THR A 193 -14.92 -12.42 22.93
N GLU A 194 -14.36 -13.23 22.04
CA GLU A 194 -13.48 -14.35 22.35
C GLU A 194 -12.01 -13.90 22.56
N ASP A 195 -11.12 -14.83 22.91
CA ASP A 195 -9.71 -14.49 23.11
C ASP A 195 -9.03 -14.11 21.78
N ILE A 196 -8.64 -12.84 21.69
CA ILE A 196 -7.99 -12.23 20.54
C ILE A 196 -6.46 -12.11 20.66
N ARG A 197 -5.83 -12.68 21.70
CA ARG A 197 -4.37 -12.58 21.92
C ARG A 197 -3.56 -13.02 20.70
N ILE A 198 -3.86 -14.18 20.12
CA ILE A 198 -3.13 -14.72 18.96
C ILE A 198 -3.28 -13.80 17.74
N ASN A 199 -4.50 -13.31 17.46
CA ASN A 199 -4.77 -12.37 16.37
C ASN A 199 -3.97 -11.06 16.53
N LYS A 200 -3.85 -10.55 17.77
CA LYS A 200 -3.06 -9.36 18.08
C LYS A 200 -1.56 -9.60 17.87
N ILE A 201 -1.03 -10.71 18.36
CA ILE A 201 0.39 -11.06 18.24
C ILE A 201 0.75 -11.23 16.76
N LEU A 202 -0.04 -11.99 16.01
CA LEU A 202 0.21 -12.22 14.60
C LEU A 202 0.08 -10.93 13.78
N GLY A 203 -0.95 -10.12 14.02
CA GLY A 203 -1.09 -8.81 13.36
C GLY A 203 0.09 -7.88 13.66
N LEU A 204 0.61 -7.90 14.89
CA LEU A 204 1.81 -7.13 15.26
C LEU A 204 3.08 -7.69 14.60
N PHE A 205 3.20 -9.02 14.52
CA PHE A 205 4.31 -9.68 13.83
C PHE A 205 4.36 -9.31 12.35
N VAL A 206 3.20 -9.31 11.67
CA VAL A 206 3.09 -8.86 10.27
C VAL A 206 3.48 -7.39 10.15
N ALA A 207 2.94 -6.52 11.01
CA ALA A 207 3.28 -5.10 11.01
C ALA A 207 4.78 -4.85 11.25
N PHE A 208 5.42 -5.57 12.18
CA PHE A 208 6.85 -5.48 12.43
C PHE A 208 7.70 -6.01 11.27
N THR A 209 7.25 -7.08 10.62
CA THR A 209 7.94 -7.64 9.45
C THR A 209 7.86 -6.70 8.24
N ILE A 210 6.78 -5.94 8.09
CA ILE A 210 6.63 -4.97 6.99
C ILE A 210 7.32 -3.66 7.36
N LEU A 211 6.92 -3.02 8.47
CA LEU A 211 7.42 -1.70 8.86
C LEU A 211 8.82 -1.75 9.48
N GLY A 212 9.16 -2.77 10.26
CA GLY A 212 10.46 -2.84 10.94
C GLY A 212 11.55 -3.33 10.00
N PHE A 213 11.36 -4.53 9.47
CA PHE A 213 12.37 -5.19 8.64
C PHE A 213 12.60 -4.44 7.32
N ASP A 214 11.55 -4.15 6.53
CA ASP A 214 11.76 -3.51 5.21
C ASP A 214 12.37 -2.11 5.34
N ILE A 215 11.91 -1.29 6.30
CA ILE A 215 12.52 0.03 6.57
C ILE A 215 14.00 -0.13 6.92
N SER A 216 14.35 -1.07 7.79
CA SER A 216 15.75 -1.26 8.20
C SER A 216 16.65 -1.56 6.99
N PHE A 217 16.24 -2.47 6.11
CA PHE A 217 17.03 -2.79 4.91
C PHE A 217 17.07 -1.65 3.91
N ILE A 218 15.98 -0.90 3.73
CA ILE A 218 15.95 0.29 2.87
C ILE A 218 16.89 1.36 3.43
N THR A 219 16.82 1.66 4.72
CA THR A 219 17.69 2.64 5.37
C THR A 219 19.15 2.23 5.23
N LEU A 220 19.51 0.98 5.52
CA LEU A 220 20.88 0.48 5.35
C LEU A 220 21.36 0.62 3.90
N SER A 221 20.52 0.27 2.92
CA SER A 221 20.81 0.41 1.49
C SER A 221 21.12 1.87 1.13
N TYR A 222 20.31 2.82 1.62
CA TYR A 222 20.48 4.24 1.33
C TYR A 222 21.66 4.88 2.05
N VAL A 223 21.95 4.46 3.28
CA VAL A 223 23.17 4.88 3.98
C VAL A 223 24.40 4.50 3.15
N GLN A 224 24.48 3.27 2.66
CA GLN A 224 25.59 2.81 1.82
C GLN A 224 25.64 3.53 0.46
N ILE A 225 24.48 3.79 -0.17
CA ILE A 225 24.40 4.62 -1.38
C ILE A 225 25.00 6.00 -1.11
N PHE A 226 24.59 6.66 -0.03
CA PHE A 226 25.09 8.00 0.28
C PHE A 226 26.58 8.00 0.58
N VAL A 227 27.08 7.04 1.36
CA VAL A 227 28.53 6.87 1.60
C VAL A 227 29.28 6.77 0.27
N THR A 228 28.82 5.91 -0.64
CA THR A 228 29.44 5.73 -1.96
C THR A 228 29.38 7.01 -2.79
N VAL A 229 28.22 7.69 -2.82
CA VAL A 229 28.04 8.94 -3.57
C VAL A 229 28.96 10.04 -3.02
N PHE A 230 29.12 10.17 -1.71
CA PHE A 230 30.00 11.18 -1.12
C PHE A 230 31.48 10.92 -1.40
N GLN A 231 31.88 9.68 -1.66
CA GLN A 231 33.24 9.32 -2.07
C GLN A 231 33.55 9.63 -3.54
N LEU A 232 32.55 9.97 -4.37
CA LEU A 232 32.79 10.31 -5.78
C LEU A 232 33.56 11.64 -5.90
N PRO A 233 34.64 11.67 -6.71
CA PRO A 233 35.50 12.85 -6.82
C PRO A 233 34.81 14.04 -7.51
N HIS A 234 33.88 13.77 -8.44
CA HIS A 234 33.25 14.82 -9.24
C HIS A 234 31.88 15.26 -8.68
N LYS A 235 31.67 16.57 -8.54
CA LYS A 235 30.39 17.17 -8.09
C LYS A 235 29.22 16.84 -9.03
N GLU A 236 29.47 16.77 -10.33
CA GLU A 236 28.46 16.43 -11.33
C GLU A 236 27.97 14.98 -11.18
N ALA A 237 28.89 14.04 -10.95
CA ALA A 237 28.55 12.64 -10.71
C ALA A 237 27.69 12.48 -9.44
N ARG A 238 28.00 13.25 -8.38
CA ARG A 238 27.19 13.30 -7.16
C ARG A 238 25.77 13.82 -7.43
N LEU A 239 25.64 14.96 -8.09
CA LEU A 239 24.33 15.54 -8.43
C LEU A 239 23.49 14.60 -9.29
N LYS A 240 24.12 13.90 -10.23
CA LYS A 240 23.43 12.89 -11.06
C LYS A 240 22.90 11.73 -10.21
N ALA A 241 23.68 11.22 -9.26
CA ALA A 241 23.25 10.14 -8.37
C ALA A 241 22.14 10.58 -7.40
N PHE A 242 22.19 11.81 -6.88
CA PHE A 242 21.10 12.35 -6.07
C PHE A 242 19.81 12.48 -6.89
N ASN A 243 19.90 12.99 -8.12
CA ASN A 243 18.74 13.16 -8.99
C ASN A 243 18.04 11.83 -9.32
N THR A 244 18.77 10.72 -9.40
CA THR A 244 18.17 9.39 -9.59
C THR A 244 17.56 8.82 -8.31
N CYS A 245 18.07 9.17 -7.13
CA CYS A 245 17.59 8.66 -5.84
C CYS A 245 16.39 9.41 -5.28
N ILE A 246 16.23 10.70 -5.58
CA ILE A 246 15.20 11.56 -4.99
C ILE A 246 13.79 11.00 -5.18
N ALA A 247 13.44 10.52 -6.38
CA ALA A 247 12.12 9.96 -6.65
C ALA A 247 11.81 8.77 -5.72
N HIS A 248 12.76 7.86 -5.56
CA HIS A 248 12.61 6.70 -4.68
C HIS A 248 12.53 7.10 -3.21
N ILE A 249 13.37 8.04 -2.76
CA ILE A 249 13.34 8.56 -1.38
C ILE A 249 11.98 9.19 -1.08
N CYS A 250 11.44 10.00 -2.02
CA CYS A 250 10.10 10.58 -1.86
C CYS A 250 9.04 9.49 -1.69
N VAL A 251 9.04 8.47 -2.54
CA VAL A 251 8.08 7.36 -2.46
C VAL A 251 8.24 6.57 -1.15
N PHE A 252 9.47 6.26 -0.73
CA PHE A 252 9.72 5.54 0.53
C PHE A 252 9.28 6.34 1.74
N LEU A 253 9.70 7.61 1.85
CA LEU A 253 9.30 8.48 2.94
C LEU A 253 7.79 8.60 2.99
N GLN A 254 7.14 8.80 1.85
CA GLN A 254 5.69 8.91 1.79
C GLN A 254 5.00 7.63 2.29
N PHE A 255 5.35 6.45 1.78
CA PHE A 255 4.73 5.19 2.18
C PHE A 255 4.92 4.91 3.69
N TYR A 256 6.17 4.99 4.16
CA TYR A 256 6.50 4.59 5.53
C TYR A 256 6.14 5.63 6.58
N LEU A 257 6.23 6.94 6.28
CA LEU A 257 5.78 7.97 7.23
C LEU A 257 4.26 7.89 7.42
N LEU A 258 3.50 7.76 6.33
CA LEU A 258 2.04 7.63 6.43
C LEU A 258 1.65 6.36 7.20
N GLY A 259 2.33 5.24 6.95
CA GLY A 259 2.12 3.99 7.69
C GLY A 259 2.49 4.11 9.17
N PHE A 260 3.62 4.75 9.47
CA PHE A 260 4.07 5.01 10.84
C PHE A 260 3.06 5.87 11.60
N PHE A 261 2.62 7.00 11.02
CA PHE A 261 1.63 7.86 11.66
C PHE A 261 0.31 7.11 11.88
N SER A 262 -0.20 6.36 10.88
CA SER A 262 -1.43 5.58 11.01
C SER A 262 -1.35 4.54 12.14
N PHE A 263 -0.23 3.84 12.27
CA PHE A 263 -0.01 2.86 13.33
C PHE A 263 0.03 3.52 14.73
N PHE A 264 0.78 4.61 14.88
CA PHE A 264 0.95 5.29 16.16
C PHE A 264 -0.34 5.97 16.64
N THR A 265 -1.10 6.60 15.74
CA THR A 265 -2.38 7.18 16.12
C THR A 265 -3.32 6.09 16.63
N HIS A 266 -3.43 4.96 15.95
CA HIS A 266 -4.31 3.87 16.39
C HIS A 266 -3.86 3.19 17.70
N ARG A 267 -2.56 3.22 18.03
CA ARG A 267 -1.99 2.55 19.22
C ARG A 267 -1.88 3.46 20.45
N PHE A 268 -1.50 4.72 20.27
CA PHE A 268 -1.17 5.67 21.35
C PHE A 268 -2.06 6.92 21.36
N GLY A 269 -2.87 7.14 20.32
CA GLY A 269 -3.76 8.29 20.21
C GLY A 269 -5.08 8.13 20.95
N SER A 270 -5.05 7.78 22.26
CA SER A 270 -6.27 7.62 23.07
C SER A 270 -7.11 8.92 23.15
N HIS A 271 -6.48 10.07 22.95
CA HIS A 271 -7.10 11.39 22.93
C HIS A 271 -7.37 11.93 21.52
N ILE A 272 -7.03 11.18 20.47
CA ILE A 272 -7.24 11.59 19.08
C ILE A 272 -8.65 11.16 18.64
N PRO A 273 -9.47 12.07 18.06
CA PRO A 273 -10.81 11.74 17.64
C PRO A 273 -10.88 10.57 16.64
N PRO A 274 -11.91 9.70 16.71
CA PRO A 274 -12.08 8.56 15.82
C PRO A 274 -11.98 8.90 14.32
N TYR A 275 -12.54 10.03 13.88
CA TYR A 275 -12.50 10.43 12.47
C TYR A 275 -11.07 10.66 11.96
N VAL A 276 -10.15 11.15 12.81
CA VAL A 276 -8.75 11.39 12.41
C VAL A 276 -8.04 10.08 12.13
N HIS A 277 -8.25 9.06 12.98
CA HIS A 277 -7.70 7.72 12.75
C HIS A 277 -8.15 7.14 11.42
N ILE A 278 -9.44 7.25 11.10
CA ILE A 278 -10.01 6.71 9.86
C ILE A 278 -9.51 7.50 8.63
N LEU A 279 -9.51 8.83 8.70
CA LEU A 279 -8.99 9.67 7.62
C LEU A 279 -7.50 9.39 7.35
N LEU A 280 -6.69 9.30 8.39
CA LEU A 280 -5.27 8.99 8.25
C LEU A 280 -5.03 7.59 7.69
N SER A 281 -5.83 6.60 8.12
CA SER A 281 -5.80 5.25 7.57
C SER A 281 -6.13 5.21 6.08
N ASN A 282 -7.14 5.99 5.65
CA ASN A 282 -7.48 6.13 4.24
C ASN A 282 -6.38 6.88 3.45
N LEU A 283 -5.81 7.95 4.01
CA LEU A 283 -4.72 8.69 3.36
C LEU A 283 -3.47 7.81 3.20
N TYR A 284 -3.12 7.03 4.22
CA TYR A 284 -2.01 6.07 4.14
C TYR A 284 -2.16 5.10 2.97
N LEU A 285 -3.37 4.63 2.70
CA LEU A 285 -3.64 3.68 1.62
C LEU A 285 -3.69 4.32 0.22
N LEU A 286 -4.06 5.60 0.14
CA LEU A 286 -4.47 6.22 -1.13
C LEU A 286 -3.51 7.28 -1.66
N VAL A 287 -2.79 7.94 -0.78
CA VAL A 287 -1.80 8.94 -1.17
C VAL A 287 -0.63 8.29 -1.93
N PRO A 288 -0.07 7.11 -1.54
CA PRO A 288 0.95 6.41 -2.33
C PRO A 288 0.53 6.10 -3.77
N PRO A 289 -0.57 5.36 -4.03
CA PRO A 289 -1.03 5.08 -5.40
C PRO A 289 -1.26 6.33 -6.26
N PHE A 290 -1.70 7.43 -5.63
CA PHE A 290 -1.95 8.71 -6.30
C PHE A 290 -0.66 9.46 -6.66
N LEU A 291 0.28 9.60 -5.72
CA LEU A 291 1.49 10.41 -5.91
C LEU A 291 2.62 9.66 -6.62
N ASN A 292 2.72 8.34 -6.47
CA ASN A 292 3.74 7.51 -7.14
C ASN A 292 3.89 7.85 -8.63
N PRO A 293 2.81 7.83 -9.45
CA PRO A 293 2.94 8.12 -10.87
C PRO A 293 3.36 9.57 -11.18
N ILE A 294 3.00 10.53 -10.32
CA ILE A 294 3.42 11.92 -10.45
C ILE A 294 4.93 12.04 -10.17
N VAL A 295 5.41 11.43 -9.09
CA VAL A 295 6.83 11.43 -8.71
C VAL A 295 7.68 10.81 -9.81
N TYR A 296 7.28 9.63 -10.32
CA TYR A 296 8.00 8.96 -11.39
C TYR A 296 7.84 9.66 -12.74
N GLY A 297 6.66 10.18 -13.08
CA GLY A 297 6.41 10.87 -14.34
C GLY A 297 7.14 12.21 -14.47
N VAL A 298 7.23 12.99 -13.39
CA VAL A 298 7.97 14.28 -13.39
C VAL A 298 9.47 14.08 -13.47
N LYS A 299 10.00 13.04 -12.80
CA LYS A 299 11.45 12.82 -12.67
C LYS A 299 12.04 11.90 -13.74
N THR A 300 11.25 11.02 -14.33
CA THR A 300 11.74 10.09 -15.35
C THR A 300 11.58 10.72 -16.73
N LYS A 301 12.68 11.24 -17.28
CA LYS A 301 12.70 11.89 -18.60
C LYS A 301 12.08 11.01 -19.69
N GLN A 302 12.35 9.70 -19.70
CA GLN A 302 11.79 8.77 -20.69
C GLN A 302 10.27 8.64 -20.60
N ILE A 303 9.72 8.54 -19.38
CA ILE A 303 8.25 8.52 -19.17
C ILE A 303 7.67 9.87 -19.59
N ARG A 304 8.26 10.98 -19.16
CA ARG A 304 7.80 12.33 -19.50
C ARG A 304 7.78 12.57 -20.99
N ASP A 305 8.87 12.25 -21.70
CA ASP A 305 9.01 12.49 -23.13
C ASP A 305 7.99 11.64 -23.92
N HIS A 306 7.70 10.41 -23.46
CA HIS A 306 6.67 9.56 -24.06
C HIS A 306 5.24 10.08 -23.77
N VAL A 307 4.97 10.58 -22.56
CA VAL A 307 3.69 11.24 -22.22
C VAL A 307 3.47 12.48 -23.07
N LEU A 308 4.49 13.33 -23.21
CA LEU A 308 4.45 14.50 -24.08
C LEU A 308 4.21 14.09 -25.54
N LYS A 309 4.91 13.05 -26.02
CA LYS A 309 4.67 12.52 -27.37
C LYS A 309 3.22 12.05 -27.54
N MET A 310 2.62 11.33 -26.58
CA MET A 310 1.22 10.92 -26.69
C MET A 310 0.24 12.09 -26.62
N MET A 311 0.51 13.11 -25.81
CA MET A 311 -0.34 14.30 -25.68
C MET A 311 -0.25 15.23 -26.90
N PHE A 312 0.93 15.33 -27.52
CA PHE A 312 1.21 16.28 -28.61
C PHE A 312 1.31 15.63 -30.01
N SER A 313 1.35 14.30 -30.13
CA SER A 313 1.37 13.58 -31.42
C SER A 313 -0.02 13.30 -32.01
N LYS A 314 -1.10 13.77 -31.36
CA LYS A 314 -2.42 13.91 -31.99
C LYS A 314 -2.60 15.35 -32.47
N ARG A 315 -1.91 15.71 -33.55
CA ARG A 315 -2.30 16.83 -34.42
C ARG A 315 -1.87 16.54 -35.85
#